data_AF-A0A484L9B1-F1
#
_entry.id   AF-A0A484L9B1-F1
#
_cell.length_a   1.000
_cell.length_b   1.000
_cell.length_c   1.000
_cell.angle_alpha   90.00
_cell.angle_beta   90.00
_cell.angle_gamma   90.00
#
_symmetry.space_group_name_H-M   'P 1'
#
loop_
_entity.id
_entity.type
_entity.pdbx_description
1 polymer ?
#
loop_
_entity_poly.entity_id
_entity_poly.type
_entity_poly.pdbx_seq_one_letter_code
_entity_poly.pdbx_strand_id
1 'polypeptide(L)'
;MLSLKYPIEHGVVDNWDDMEKVWHHTFYEQLGVAPEDHPVLLTQNPFNPMASRVKMAEIMFETFTIPAFHIAMPAVLALYASGLTTGVVVDSGHGVTHTSSIYEGYALPHAILRLDLAGHDLDCFMAKLSSGPFQAFPGWFGGFRETTYKSIMKCSDDGMENSLGNIVLSGASTMFPGMAGRMSKEIAKLAPSGMEIKVVAPPERKYSAWIGGSILASISTFQKEWITKAEYDEYGPSTVVRTADCHSI
;
A
#
# COMPACT_ATOMS: atom_id res chain seq x y z
N MET A 1 -11.27 -7.22 -31.97
CA MET A 1 -11.68 -7.07 -30.57
C MET A 1 -10.41 -6.90 -29.76
N LEU A 2 -10.12 -5.71 -29.22
CA LEU A 2 -8.98 -5.56 -28.32
C LEU A 2 -9.30 -6.30 -27.02
N SER A 3 -8.44 -7.21 -26.59
CA SER A 3 -8.52 -7.85 -25.27
C SER A 3 -7.55 -7.12 -24.35
N LEU A 4 -8.10 -6.43 -23.34
CA LEU A 4 -7.31 -5.79 -22.29
C LEU A 4 -6.94 -6.85 -21.24
N LYS A 5 -5.66 -6.91 -20.87
CA LYS A 5 -5.15 -7.75 -19.79
C LYS A 5 -4.61 -6.87 -18.67
N TYR A 6 -4.78 -7.32 -17.42
CA TYR A 6 -4.26 -6.64 -16.25
C TYR A 6 -3.04 -7.43 -15.73
N PRO A 7 -1.84 -6.83 -15.68
CA PRO A 7 -0.65 -7.54 -15.20
C PRO A 7 -0.61 -7.71 -13.68
N ILE A 8 -1.51 -7.05 -12.95
CA ILE A 8 -1.61 -7.07 -11.49
C ILE A 8 -3.03 -7.48 -11.08
N GLU A 9 -3.12 -8.50 -10.23
CA GLU A 9 -4.35 -8.97 -9.63
C GLU A 9 -4.21 -8.99 -8.10
N HIS A 10 -5.19 -8.41 -7.39
CA HIS A 10 -5.19 -8.27 -5.92
C HIS A 10 -3.87 -7.75 -5.31
N GLY A 11 -3.14 -6.90 -6.04
CA GLY A 11 -1.88 -6.30 -5.60
C GLY A 11 -0.63 -7.15 -5.79
N VAL A 12 -0.73 -8.27 -6.52
CA VAL A 12 0.38 -9.14 -6.91
C VAL A 12 0.52 -9.13 -8.44
N VAL A 13 1.76 -9.08 -8.93
CA VAL A 13 2.04 -9.15 -10.38
C VAL A 13 1.86 -10.60 -10.83
N ASP A 14 0.98 -10.81 -11.81
CA ASP A 14 0.70 -12.12 -12.41
C ASP A 14 1.39 -12.29 -13.77
N ASN A 15 1.59 -11.19 -14.51
CA ASN A 15 2.29 -11.19 -15.81
C ASN A 15 3.41 -10.15 -15.84
N TRP A 16 4.66 -10.61 -15.75
CA TRP A 16 5.85 -9.76 -15.73
C TRP A 16 6.16 -9.12 -17.09
N ASP A 17 5.89 -9.81 -18.20
CA ASP A 17 6.12 -9.27 -19.56
C ASP A 17 5.22 -8.06 -19.83
N ASP A 18 3.97 -8.12 -19.37
CA ASP A 18 3.03 -7.01 -19.49
C ASP A 18 3.35 -5.91 -18.46
N MET A 19 3.84 -6.25 -17.27
CA MET A 19 4.30 -5.27 -16.28
C MET A 19 5.52 -4.47 -16.76
N GLU A 20 6.47 -5.15 -17.43
CA GLU A 20 7.65 -4.50 -18.01
C GLU A 20 7.26 -3.45 -19.05
N LYS A 21 6.27 -3.75 -19.91
CA LYS A 21 5.72 -2.78 -20.87
C LYS A 21 5.07 -1.58 -20.18
N VAL A 22 4.38 -1.80 -19.06
CA VAL A 22 3.80 -0.72 -18.26
C VAL A 22 4.89 0.19 -17.69
N TRP A 23 5.97 -0.38 -17.16
CA TRP A 23 7.11 0.42 -16.67
C TRP A 23 7.85 1.13 -17.80
N HIS A 24 8.06 0.46 -18.93
CA HIS A 24 8.66 1.10 -20.11
C HIS A 24 7.84 2.32 -20.56
N HIS A 25 6.52 2.17 -20.69
CA HIS A 25 5.62 3.29 -21.00
C HIS A 25 5.71 4.40 -19.92
N THR A 26 5.82 4.02 -18.64
CA THR A 26 5.94 4.97 -17.54
C THR A 26 7.22 5.80 -17.62
N PHE A 27 8.39 5.15 -17.79
CA PHE A 27 9.67 5.85 -17.83
C PHE A 27 9.84 6.69 -19.11
N TYR A 28 9.61 6.09 -20.27
CA TYR A 28 9.96 6.72 -21.55
C TYR A 28 8.85 7.60 -22.12
N GLU A 29 7.57 7.26 -21.92
CA GLU A 29 6.45 8.02 -22.53
C GLU A 29 5.78 8.97 -21.54
N GLN A 30 5.58 8.57 -20.28
CA GLN A 30 4.92 9.43 -19.29
C GLN A 30 5.89 10.40 -18.61
N LEU A 31 7.02 9.89 -18.12
CA LEU A 31 8.03 10.71 -17.44
C LEU A 31 9.04 11.33 -18.41
N GLY A 32 9.31 10.68 -19.55
CA GLY A 32 10.28 11.15 -20.53
C GLY A 32 11.73 11.12 -20.01
N VAL A 33 12.05 10.15 -19.15
CA VAL A 33 13.36 10.03 -18.49
C VAL A 33 14.04 8.71 -18.84
N ALA A 34 15.37 8.71 -18.82
CA ALA A 34 16.20 7.52 -18.93
C ALA A 34 16.32 6.87 -17.54
N PRO A 35 15.75 5.69 -17.29
CA PRO A 35 15.78 5.07 -15.96
C PRO A 35 17.20 4.80 -15.45
N GLU A 36 18.19 4.61 -16.33
CA GLU A 36 19.60 4.42 -15.98
C GLU A 36 20.24 5.63 -15.27
N ASP A 37 19.65 6.82 -15.38
CA ASP A 37 20.13 8.05 -14.74
C ASP A 37 19.45 8.32 -13.38
N HIS A 38 18.50 7.48 -12.96
CA HIS A 38 17.60 7.80 -11.84
C HIS A 38 17.37 6.64 -10.87
N PRO A 39 17.56 6.85 -9.55
CA PRO A 39 17.09 5.92 -8.53
C PRO A 39 15.57 5.73 -8.60
N VAL A 40 15.10 4.50 -8.39
CA VAL A 40 13.66 4.16 -8.45
C VAL A 40 13.15 3.69 -7.10
N LEU A 41 12.10 4.36 -6.61
CA LEU A 41 11.27 3.91 -5.50
C LEU A 41 10.02 3.22 -6.06
N LEU A 42 9.85 1.93 -5.75
CA LEU A 42 8.60 1.21 -6.02
C LEU A 42 7.82 0.99 -4.74
N THR A 43 6.50 0.83 -4.89
CA THR A 43 5.62 0.51 -3.77
C THR A 43 5.15 -0.93 -3.87
N GLN A 44 5.10 -1.65 -2.74
CA GLN A 44 4.57 -3.01 -2.71
C GLN A 44 3.72 -3.27 -1.46
N ASN A 45 2.59 -3.96 -1.65
CA ASN A 45 1.73 -4.36 -0.54
C ASN A 45 2.38 -5.43 0.37
N PRO A 46 1.94 -5.52 1.64
CA PRO A 46 2.29 -6.62 2.54
C PRO A 46 1.97 -8.00 1.95
N PHE A 47 2.64 -9.04 2.45
CA PHE A 47 2.43 -10.45 2.08
C PHE A 47 2.70 -10.82 0.61
N ASN A 48 3.31 -9.91 -0.17
CA ASN A 48 3.73 -10.23 -1.53
C ASN A 48 4.92 -11.22 -1.49
N PRO A 49 4.93 -12.30 -2.30
CA PRO A 49 6.00 -13.29 -2.28
C PRO A 49 7.39 -12.69 -2.49
N MET A 50 8.39 -13.28 -1.82
CA MET A 50 9.79 -12.89 -2.00
C MET A 50 10.25 -13.02 -3.45
N ALA A 51 9.75 -14.02 -4.18
CA ALA A 51 10.01 -14.19 -5.61
C ALA A 51 9.58 -12.96 -6.44
N SER A 52 8.45 -12.32 -6.09
CA SER A 52 8.00 -11.10 -6.76
C SER A 52 8.92 -9.92 -6.46
N ARG A 53 9.47 -9.83 -5.25
CA ARG A 53 10.45 -8.77 -4.90
C ARG A 53 11.75 -8.94 -5.67
N VAL A 54 12.25 -10.17 -5.70
CA VAL A 54 13.43 -10.54 -6.48
C VAL A 54 13.21 -10.21 -7.95
N LYS A 55 12.04 -10.58 -8.50
CA LYS A 55 11.75 -10.33 -9.92
C LYS A 55 11.64 -8.84 -10.26
N MET A 56 11.08 -8.02 -9.38
CA MET A 56 11.10 -6.55 -9.54
C MET A 56 12.53 -6.02 -9.56
N ALA A 57 13.38 -6.46 -8.62
CA ALA A 57 14.76 -6.03 -8.56
C ALA A 57 15.56 -6.44 -9.81
N GLU A 58 15.39 -7.68 -10.28
CA GLU A 58 15.99 -8.17 -11.52
C GLU A 58 15.61 -7.28 -12.71
N ILE A 59 14.32 -7.03 -12.95
CA ILE A 59 13.88 -6.19 -14.07
C ILE A 59 14.42 -4.77 -13.95
N MET A 60 14.41 -4.21 -12.74
CA MET A 60 14.88 -2.84 -12.52
C MET A 60 16.39 -2.69 -12.73
N PHE A 61 17.21 -3.62 -12.23
CA PHE A 61 18.67 -3.55 -12.36
C PHE A 61 19.23 -4.11 -13.67
N GLU A 62 18.62 -5.16 -14.23
CA GLU A 62 19.13 -5.86 -15.41
C GLU A 62 18.50 -5.36 -16.71
N THR A 63 17.19 -5.08 -16.73
CA THR A 63 16.51 -4.55 -17.91
C THR A 63 16.59 -3.03 -17.98
N PHE A 64 16.18 -2.33 -16.91
CA PHE A 64 16.16 -0.86 -16.88
C PHE A 64 17.48 -0.23 -16.40
N THR A 65 18.44 -1.04 -15.95
CA THR A 65 19.79 -0.61 -15.58
C THR A 65 19.84 0.55 -14.58
N ILE A 66 18.90 0.60 -13.64
CA ILE A 66 18.81 1.71 -12.68
C ILE A 66 20.00 1.73 -11.72
N PRO A 67 20.44 2.92 -11.24
CA PRO A 67 21.60 3.05 -10.36
C PRO A 67 21.31 2.62 -8.92
N ALA A 68 20.07 2.77 -8.46
CA ALA A 68 19.66 2.44 -7.10
C ALA A 68 18.15 2.16 -7.01
N PHE A 69 17.77 1.31 -6.07
CA PHE A 69 16.43 0.75 -5.95
C PHE A 69 15.96 0.72 -4.49
N HIS A 70 14.67 0.96 -4.25
CA HIS A 70 14.06 0.73 -2.95
C HIS A 70 12.57 0.35 -3.09
N ILE A 71 12.09 -0.53 -2.21
CA ILE A 71 10.68 -0.92 -2.12
C ILE A 71 10.10 -0.41 -0.81
N ALA A 72 9.08 0.45 -0.88
CA ALA A 72 8.40 0.97 0.31
C ALA A 72 6.96 0.44 0.41
N MET A 73 6.45 0.34 1.64
CA MET A 73 5.05 -0.04 1.86
C MET A 73 4.10 1.16 1.62
N PRO A 74 3.06 1.05 0.77
CA PRO A 74 2.11 2.14 0.49
C PRO A 74 1.52 2.79 1.75
N ALA A 75 1.18 1.97 2.75
CA ALA A 75 0.62 2.45 4.01
C ALA A 75 1.60 3.33 4.81
N VAL A 76 2.89 2.98 4.88
CA VAL A 76 3.92 3.83 5.53
C VAL A 76 4.07 5.16 4.79
N LEU A 77 4.12 5.12 3.46
CA LEU A 77 4.17 6.33 2.64
C LEU A 77 2.92 7.21 2.85
N ALA A 78 1.73 6.63 2.89
CA ALA A 78 0.50 7.37 3.12
C ALA A 78 0.43 8.04 4.51
N LEU A 79 1.04 7.42 5.52
CA LEU A 79 1.19 8.03 6.84
C LEU A 79 2.13 9.24 6.80
N TYR A 80 3.28 9.12 6.11
CA TYR A 80 4.20 10.24 5.89
C TYR A 80 3.56 11.40 5.13
N ALA A 81 2.74 11.11 4.11
CA ALA A 81 1.98 12.14 3.40
C ALA A 81 1.03 12.92 4.31
N SER A 82 0.59 12.32 5.43
CA SER A 82 -0.26 12.97 6.43
C SER A 82 0.54 13.68 7.53
N GLY A 83 1.87 13.69 7.46
CA GLY A 83 2.75 14.29 8.46
C GLY A 83 2.81 13.53 9.79
N LEU A 84 2.48 12.23 9.77
CA LEU A 84 2.44 11.37 10.95
C LEU A 84 3.52 10.29 10.85
N THR A 85 3.99 9.82 12.00
CA THR A 85 4.94 8.70 12.12
C THR A 85 4.35 7.51 12.88
N THR A 86 3.29 7.74 13.65
CA THR A 86 2.56 6.70 14.38
C THR A 86 1.07 6.82 14.07
N GLY A 87 0.43 5.70 13.82
CA GLY A 87 -0.99 5.64 13.52
C GLY A 87 -1.40 4.34 12.85
N VAL A 88 -2.65 4.25 12.44
CA VAL A 88 -3.14 3.13 11.64
C VAL A 88 -3.59 3.64 10.29
N VAL A 89 -3.07 3.04 9.22
CA VAL A 89 -3.45 3.39 7.86
C VAL A 89 -4.38 2.34 7.31
N VAL A 90 -5.48 2.81 6.76
CA VAL A 90 -6.40 2.00 6.00
C VAL A 90 -6.23 2.37 4.54
N ASP A 91 -5.57 1.49 3.80
CA ASP A 91 -5.35 1.68 2.38
C ASP A 91 -6.31 0.79 1.58
N SER A 92 -7.27 1.41 0.90
CA SER A 92 -8.28 0.70 0.10
C SER A 92 -8.15 1.10 -1.37
N GLY A 93 -7.52 0.21 -2.15
CA GLY A 93 -7.23 0.39 -3.56
C GLY A 93 -8.33 -0.17 -4.48
N HIS A 94 -7.94 -0.55 -5.70
CA HIS A 94 -8.82 -1.21 -6.66
C HIS A 94 -8.98 -2.71 -6.35
N GLY A 95 -7.89 -3.44 -6.09
CA GLY A 95 -7.96 -4.90 -5.93
C GLY A 95 -7.92 -5.42 -4.50
N VAL A 96 -7.47 -4.63 -3.52
CA VAL A 96 -7.30 -5.10 -2.14
C VAL A 96 -7.37 -3.93 -1.16
N THR A 97 -7.80 -4.23 0.09
CA THR A 97 -7.74 -3.30 1.21
C THR A 97 -6.80 -3.84 2.29
N HIS A 98 -5.89 -3.00 2.77
CA HIS A 98 -5.01 -3.31 3.89
C HIS A 98 -5.29 -2.38 5.06
N THR A 99 -5.17 -2.89 6.28
CA THR A 99 -5.00 -2.07 7.47
C THR A 99 -3.67 -2.38 8.12
N SER A 100 -2.86 -1.34 8.28
CA SER A 100 -1.49 -1.46 8.79
C SER A 100 -1.30 -0.48 9.94
N SER A 101 -1.08 -1.00 11.14
CA SER A 101 -0.61 -0.21 12.28
C SER A 101 0.88 0.07 12.12
N ILE A 102 1.26 1.33 12.33
CA ILE A 102 2.61 1.86 12.15
C ILE A 102 2.97 2.61 13.42
N TYR A 103 4.17 2.34 13.95
CA TYR A 103 4.68 2.96 15.16
C TYR A 103 6.09 3.48 14.91
N GLU A 104 6.30 4.77 15.13
CA GLU A 104 7.59 5.46 14.92
C GLU A 104 8.19 5.22 13.51
N GLY A 105 7.35 5.19 12.49
CA GLY A 105 7.74 4.97 11.09
C GLY A 105 7.84 3.51 10.67
N TYR A 106 7.74 2.56 11.60
CA TYR A 106 7.84 1.13 11.32
C TYR A 106 6.47 0.45 11.35
N ALA A 107 6.18 -0.32 10.31
CA ALA A 107 4.98 -1.15 10.25
C ALA A 107 5.07 -2.31 11.23
N LEU A 108 4.00 -2.57 11.99
CA LEU A 108 3.92 -3.68 12.94
C LEU A 108 3.42 -4.95 12.23
N PRO A 109 4.28 -5.93 11.85
CA PRO A 109 3.89 -6.99 10.92
C PRO A 109 2.74 -7.87 11.43
N HIS A 110 2.72 -8.13 12.75
CA HIS A 110 1.66 -8.91 13.41
C HIS A 110 0.29 -8.21 13.40
N ALA A 111 0.26 -6.88 13.29
CA ALA A 111 -0.93 -6.03 13.27
C ALA A 111 -1.41 -5.70 11.86
N ILE A 112 -0.68 -6.06 10.80
CA ILE A 112 -1.13 -5.88 9.42
C ILE A 112 -2.25 -6.88 9.12
N LEU A 113 -3.37 -6.38 8.61
CA LEU A 113 -4.50 -7.20 8.20
C LEU A 113 -4.89 -6.89 6.76
N ARG A 114 -5.16 -7.94 6.00
CA ARG A 114 -5.59 -7.88 4.60
C ARG A 114 -7.08 -8.23 4.50
N LEU A 115 -7.77 -7.50 3.63
CA LEU A 115 -9.15 -7.75 3.24
C LEU A 115 -9.22 -7.76 1.71
N ASP A 116 -9.58 -8.91 1.14
CA ASP A 116 -9.82 -9.08 -0.31
C ASP A 116 -11.19 -8.51 -0.70
N LEU A 117 -11.38 -7.22 -0.39
CA LEU A 117 -12.54 -6.42 -0.76
C LEU A 117 -12.06 -4.99 -1.04
N ALA A 118 -12.31 -4.50 -2.24
CA ALA A 118 -11.84 -3.20 -2.71
C ALA A 118 -12.73 -2.64 -3.83
N GLY A 119 -12.22 -1.69 -4.62
CA GLY A 119 -12.99 -1.01 -5.68
C GLY A 119 -13.52 -1.96 -6.75
N HIS A 120 -12.73 -2.94 -7.19
CA HIS A 120 -13.12 -3.90 -8.22
C HIS A 120 -14.35 -4.71 -7.81
N ASP A 121 -14.41 -5.14 -6.55
CA ASP A 121 -15.52 -5.89 -6.00
C ASP A 121 -16.80 -5.02 -5.94
N LEU A 122 -16.64 -3.74 -5.61
CA LEU A 122 -17.73 -2.77 -5.62
C LEU A 122 -18.24 -2.53 -7.06
N ASP A 123 -17.34 -2.38 -8.03
CA ASP A 123 -17.70 -2.20 -9.44
C ASP A 123 -18.45 -3.43 -9.98
N CYS A 124 -17.94 -4.64 -9.70
CA CYS A 124 -18.61 -5.90 -10.03
C CYS A 124 -19.98 -6.02 -9.37
N PHE A 125 -20.07 -5.63 -8.09
CA PHE A 125 -21.33 -5.64 -7.36
C PHE A 125 -22.36 -4.70 -7.99
N MET A 126 -21.97 -3.46 -8.33
CA MET A 126 -22.84 -2.48 -8.99
C MET A 126 -23.28 -2.94 -10.38
N ALA A 127 -22.38 -3.56 -11.16
CA ALA A 127 -22.72 -4.13 -12.46
C ALA A 127 -23.77 -5.24 -12.31
N LYS A 128 -23.60 -6.15 -11.33
CA LYS A 128 -24.57 -7.23 -11.09
C LYS A 128 -25.93 -6.73 -10.61
N LEU A 129 -25.96 -5.72 -9.74
CA LEU A 129 -27.20 -5.07 -9.31
C LEU A 129 -27.99 -4.50 -10.51
N SER A 130 -27.26 -4.03 -11.52
CA SER A 130 -27.85 -3.48 -12.74
C SER A 130 -28.37 -4.56 -13.71
N SER A 131 -27.84 -5.79 -13.63
CA SER A 131 -28.10 -6.87 -14.60
C SER A 131 -29.04 -7.99 -14.11
N GLY A 132 -29.44 -8.02 -12.83
CA GLY A 132 -30.33 -9.09 -12.33
C GLY A 132 -30.55 -9.11 -10.81
N PRO A 133 -31.30 -10.11 -10.29
CA PRO A 133 -31.63 -10.20 -8.87
C PRO A 133 -30.38 -10.41 -8.01
N PHE A 134 -30.40 -9.80 -6.82
CA PHE A 134 -29.32 -9.80 -5.84
C PHE A 134 -28.83 -11.22 -5.52
N GLN A 135 -27.56 -11.50 -5.81
CA GLN A 135 -26.82 -12.61 -5.24
C GLN A 135 -25.74 -12.05 -4.33
N ALA A 136 -25.77 -12.44 -3.05
CA ALA A 136 -24.69 -12.15 -2.13
C ALA A 136 -23.40 -12.78 -2.66
N PHE A 137 -22.31 -12.01 -2.70
CA PHE A 137 -21.01 -12.55 -3.07
C PHE A 137 -20.46 -13.39 -1.90
N PRO A 138 -20.13 -14.67 -2.11
CA PRO A 138 -19.43 -15.45 -1.10
C PRO A 138 -18.06 -14.81 -0.85
N GLY A 139 -17.76 -14.45 0.40
CA GLY A 139 -16.45 -13.87 0.78
C GLY A 139 -16.49 -12.48 1.42
N TRP A 140 -17.63 -11.78 1.44
CA TRP A 140 -17.79 -10.51 2.17
C TRP A 140 -17.94 -10.72 3.70
N PHE A 141 -17.17 -11.64 4.27
CA PHE A 141 -17.15 -11.92 5.71
C PHE A 141 -16.08 -11.05 6.38
N GLY A 142 -16.51 -9.90 6.91
CA GLY A 142 -15.64 -8.97 7.62
C GLY A 142 -15.73 -7.56 7.06
N GLY A 143 -15.99 -6.59 7.93
CA GLY A 143 -16.07 -5.19 7.55
C GLY A 143 -14.72 -4.48 7.67
N PHE A 144 -14.51 -3.47 6.83
CA PHE A 144 -13.44 -2.49 6.96
C PHE A 144 -13.23 -2.01 8.42
N ARG A 145 -14.33 -1.71 9.14
CA ARG A 145 -14.30 -1.32 10.56
C ARG A 145 -13.69 -2.38 11.50
N GLU A 146 -14.00 -3.66 11.27
CA GLU A 146 -13.58 -4.77 12.13
C GLU A 146 -12.11 -5.08 11.90
N THR A 147 -11.68 -5.07 10.64
CA THR A 147 -10.27 -5.20 10.27
C THR A 147 -9.45 -4.09 10.91
N THR A 148 -9.90 -2.83 10.84
CA THR A 148 -9.18 -1.74 11.49
C THR A 148 -9.14 -1.87 13.01
N TYR A 149 -10.27 -2.13 13.66
CA TYR A 149 -10.28 -2.30 15.10
C TYR A 149 -9.39 -3.47 15.56
N LYS A 150 -9.46 -4.63 14.88
CA LYS A 150 -8.59 -5.78 15.18
C LYS A 150 -7.11 -5.47 15.00
N SER A 151 -6.74 -4.69 13.99
CA SER A 151 -5.35 -4.25 13.76
C SER A 151 -4.85 -3.37 14.91
N ILE A 152 -5.67 -2.42 15.36
CA ILE A 152 -5.38 -1.56 16.52
C ILE A 152 -5.21 -2.40 17.80
N MET A 153 -6.13 -3.33 18.08
CA MET A 153 -6.09 -4.18 19.29
C MET A 153 -4.91 -5.16 19.34
N LYS A 154 -4.18 -5.31 18.23
CA LYS A 154 -2.94 -6.10 18.20
C LYS A 154 -1.71 -5.30 18.61
N CYS A 155 -1.83 -3.98 18.79
CA CYS A 155 -0.76 -3.11 19.25
C CYS A 155 -0.62 -3.16 20.77
N SER A 156 0.50 -2.68 21.32
CA SER A 156 0.63 -2.38 22.76
C SER A 156 -0.33 -1.28 23.20
N ASP A 157 -0.51 -1.08 24.51
CA ASP A 157 -1.41 -0.05 25.04
C ASP A 157 -1.08 1.36 24.50
N ASP A 158 0.19 1.77 24.56
CA ASP A 158 0.65 3.06 24.00
C ASP A 158 0.45 3.14 22.47
N GLY A 159 0.63 2.01 21.78
CA GLY A 159 0.41 1.92 20.33
C GLY A 159 -1.07 2.03 19.97
N MET A 160 -1.96 1.47 20.81
CA MET A 160 -3.41 1.51 20.63
C MET A 160 -3.95 2.93 20.77
N GLU A 161 -3.58 3.65 21.83
CA GLU A 161 -4.02 5.03 22.06
C GLU A 161 -3.61 5.95 20.89
N ASN A 162 -2.33 5.89 20.51
CA ASN A 162 -1.83 6.65 19.37
C ASN A 162 -2.50 6.26 18.05
N SER A 163 -2.82 4.98 17.84
CA SER A 163 -3.49 4.50 16.63
C SER A 163 -4.94 4.97 16.55
N LEU A 164 -5.69 4.98 17.67
CA LEU A 164 -7.06 5.48 17.71
C LEU A 164 -7.13 7.00 17.45
N GLY A 165 -6.13 7.73 17.96
CA GLY A 165 -5.95 9.15 17.69
C GLY A 165 -5.44 9.48 16.28
N ASN A 166 -5.02 8.48 15.48
CA ASN A 166 -4.39 8.70 14.18
C ASN A 166 -4.79 7.62 13.15
N ILE A 167 -6.09 7.50 12.85
CA ILE A 167 -6.59 6.62 11.80
C ILE A 167 -6.54 7.39 10.47
N VAL A 168 -5.70 6.98 9.52
CA VAL A 168 -5.57 7.63 8.20
C VAL A 168 -6.23 6.80 7.12
N LEU A 169 -7.11 7.41 6.33
CA LEU A 169 -7.69 6.79 5.13
C LEU A 169 -6.84 7.11 3.90
N SER A 170 -6.45 6.07 3.16
CA SER A 170 -5.67 6.12 1.93
C SER A 170 -6.34 5.28 0.83
N GLY A 171 -6.10 5.64 -0.42
CA GLY A 171 -6.55 4.87 -1.59
C GLY A 171 -7.91 5.31 -2.13
N ALA A 172 -8.13 5.04 -3.42
CA ALA A 172 -9.27 5.53 -4.18
C ALA A 172 -10.63 5.09 -3.60
N SER A 173 -10.72 3.87 -3.07
CA SER A 173 -11.97 3.32 -2.54
C SER A 173 -12.38 3.95 -1.19
N THR A 174 -11.53 4.78 -0.60
CA THR A 174 -11.87 5.61 0.57
C THR A 174 -12.41 7.00 0.19
N MET A 175 -12.54 7.30 -1.11
CA MET A 175 -12.98 8.62 -1.60
C MET A 175 -14.48 8.87 -1.46
N PHE A 176 -15.28 7.87 -1.11
CA PHE A 176 -16.73 8.04 -0.94
C PHE A 176 -17.06 9.11 0.12
N PRO A 177 -18.01 10.02 -0.17
CA PRO A 177 -18.45 11.04 0.76
C PRO A 177 -18.92 10.44 2.10
N GLY A 178 -18.53 11.07 3.21
CA GLY A 178 -18.91 10.63 4.55
C GLY A 178 -18.17 9.40 5.08
N MET A 179 -17.24 8.80 4.32
CA MET A 179 -16.48 7.62 4.75
C MET A 179 -15.76 7.84 6.08
N ALA A 180 -15.05 8.97 6.23
CA ALA A 180 -14.33 9.30 7.47
C ALA A 180 -15.27 9.41 8.68
N GLY A 181 -16.39 10.11 8.53
CA GLY A 181 -17.38 10.28 9.59
C GLY A 181 -18.07 8.96 9.96
N ARG A 182 -18.36 8.10 8.97
CA ARG A 182 -18.89 6.75 9.22
C ARG A 182 -17.87 5.89 9.97
N MET A 183 -16.62 5.90 9.52
CA MET A 183 -15.55 5.11 10.14
C MET A 183 -15.34 5.53 11.59
N SER A 184 -15.25 6.83 11.86
CA SER A 184 -15.10 7.36 13.23
C SER A 184 -16.24 6.87 14.14
N LYS A 185 -17.50 6.97 13.68
CA LYS A 185 -18.68 6.49 14.44
C LYS A 185 -18.66 4.97 14.66
N GLU A 186 -18.21 4.19 13.69
CA GLU A 186 -18.17 2.73 13.81
C GLU A 186 -17.06 2.26 14.76
N ILE A 187 -15.87 2.88 14.68
CA ILE A 187 -14.77 2.58 15.62
C ILE A 187 -15.13 3.04 17.04
N ALA A 188 -15.85 4.15 17.20
CA ALA A 188 -16.32 4.62 18.51
C ALA A 188 -17.27 3.68 19.22
N LYS A 189 -17.98 2.81 18.49
CA LYS A 189 -18.82 1.77 19.09
C LYS A 189 -18.01 0.59 19.61
N LEU A 190 -16.78 0.40 19.11
CA LEU A 190 -15.92 -0.73 19.43
C LEU A 190 -14.87 -0.36 20.48
N ALA A 191 -14.37 0.87 20.44
CA ALA A 191 -13.33 1.34 21.34
C ALA A 191 -13.84 1.50 22.78
N PRO A 192 -12.99 1.24 23.79
CA PRO A 192 -13.23 1.61 25.18
C PRO A 192 -13.68 3.06 25.38
N SER A 193 -14.60 3.27 26.33
CA SER A 193 -15.13 4.59 26.68
C SER A 193 -14.01 5.56 27.09
N GLY A 194 -14.06 6.78 26.56
CA GLY A 194 -13.12 7.85 26.91
C GLY A 194 -11.91 7.98 25.98
N MET A 195 -11.73 7.08 25.02
CA MET A 195 -10.68 7.23 24.00
C MET A 195 -11.08 8.23 22.91
N GLU A 196 -10.14 9.09 22.52
CA GLU A 196 -10.31 10.00 21.39
C GLU A 196 -10.11 9.25 20.07
N ILE A 197 -11.08 9.37 19.16
CA ILE A 197 -11.04 8.69 17.87
C ILE A 197 -11.01 9.73 16.77
N LYS A 198 -9.88 9.78 16.06
CA LYS A 198 -9.67 10.72 14.97
C LYS A 198 -9.38 9.97 13.70
N VAL A 199 -10.29 10.14 12.74
CA VAL A 199 -10.15 9.62 11.38
C VAL A 199 -9.78 10.78 10.46
N VAL A 200 -8.58 10.72 9.90
CA VAL A 200 -8.04 11.68 8.94
C VAL A 200 -8.29 11.14 7.54
N ALA A 201 -8.95 11.95 6.71
CA ALA A 201 -9.18 11.65 5.30
C ALA A 201 -8.66 12.80 4.45
N PRO A 202 -7.37 12.82 4.10
CA PRO A 202 -6.79 13.86 3.27
C PRO A 202 -7.58 14.01 1.96
N PRO A 203 -7.80 15.23 1.42
CA PRO A 203 -8.53 15.41 0.16
C PRO A 203 -7.89 14.65 -1.00
N GLU A 204 -6.55 14.67 -1.07
CA GLU A 204 -5.74 14.01 -2.11
C GLU A 204 -5.44 12.53 -1.81
N ARG A 205 -6.16 11.91 -0.87
CA ARG A 205 -5.81 10.58 -0.34
C ARG A 205 -5.79 9.43 -1.35
N LYS A 206 -6.36 9.65 -2.53
CA LYS A 206 -6.21 8.75 -3.69
C LYS A 206 -4.73 8.55 -4.07
N TYR A 207 -3.89 9.55 -3.82
CA TYR A 207 -2.47 9.58 -4.19
C TYR A 207 -1.53 9.62 -2.96
N SER A 208 -2.04 9.38 -1.74
CA SER A 208 -1.24 9.49 -0.50
C SER A 208 0.07 8.71 -0.54
N ALA A 209 0.05 7.46 -1.02
CA ALA A 209 1.27 6.66 -1.13
C ALA A 209 2.30 7.29 -2.07
N TRP A 210 1.85 7.87 -3.19
CA TRP A 210 2.74 8.53 -4.15
C TRP A 210 3.31 9.85 -3.59
N ILE A 211 2.47 10.65 -2.93
CA ILE A 211 2.91 11.88 -2.24
C ILE A 211 3.94 11.53 -1.16
N GLY A 212 3.67 10.50 -0.35
CA GLY A 212 4.57 10.02 0.67
C GLY A 212 5.90 9.51 0.11
N GLY A 213 5.85 8.79 -1.02
CA GLY A 213 7.05 8.35 -1.74
C GLY A 213 7.90 9.52 -2.24
N SER A 214 7.27 10.57 -2.76
CA SER A 214 7.95 11.80 -3.19
C SER A 214 8.61 12.53 -2.01
N ILE A 215 7.92 12.62 -0.87
CA ILE A 215 8.50 13.17 0.38
C ILE A 215 9.70 12.33 0.81
N LEU A 216 9.54 11.02 0.94
CA LEU A 216 10.59 10.09 1.39
C LEU A 216 11.83 10.15 0.48
N ALA A 217 11.63 10.13 -0.83
CA ALA A 217 12.70 10.24 -1.83
C ALA A 217 13.47 11.57 -1.75
N SER A 218 12.87 12.62 -1.20
CA SER A 218 13.47 13.95 -1.03
C SER A 218 14.29 14.07 0.27
N ILE A 219 14.24 13.08 1.17
CA ILE A 219 14.99 13.10 2.44
C ILE A 219 16.42 12.61 2.19
N SER A 220 17.42 13.44 2.52
CA SER A 220 18.83 13.11 2.25
C SER A 220 19.33 11.86 2.97
N THR A 221 18.79 11.54 4.16
CA THR A 221 19.16 10.33 4.91
C THR A 221 18.60 9.06 4.28
N PHE A 222 17.53 9.15 3.48
CA PHE A 222 16.89 8.00 2.85
C PHE A 222 17.77 7.34 1.79
N GLN A 223 18.75 8.07 1.24
CA GLN A 223 19.73 7.51 0.29
C GLN A 223 20.53 6.32 0.86
N LYS A 224 20.63 6.23 2.20
CA LYS A 224 21.32 5.12 2.88
C LYS A 224 20.48 3.83 2.92
N GLU A 225 19.18 3.93 2.65
CA GLU A 225 18.24 2.80 2.63
C GLU A 225 18.11 2.18 1.23
N TRP A 226 18.78 2.75 0.23
CA TRP A 226 18.71 2.26 -1.13
C TRP A 226 19.63 1.06 -1.31
N ILE A 227 19.22 0.13 -2.16
CA ILE A 227 20.12 -0.88 -2.71
C ILE A 227 20.75 -0.28 -3.96
N THR A 228 22.06 -0.20 -3.99
CA THR A 228 22.78 0.28 -5.16
C THR A 228 22.98 -0.83 -6.19
N LYS A 229 23.17 -0.46 -7.46
CA LYS A 229 23.52 -1.43 -8.51
C LYS A 229 24.79 -2.21 -8.17
N ALA A 230 25.78 -1.57 -7.55
CA ALA A 230 27.01 -2.25 -7.12
C ALA A 230 26.75 -3.33 -6.07
N GLU A 231 25.91 -3.05 -5.06
CA GLU A 231 25.51 -4.07 -4.07
C GLU A 231 24.71 -5.19 -4.72
N TYR A 232 23.81 -4.88 -5.66
CA TYR A 232 23.07 -5.89 -6.42
C TYR A 232 24.01 -6.79 -7.23
N ASP A 233 24.98 -6.22 -7.94
CA ASP A 233 25.93 -6.98 -8.76
C ASP A 233 26.85 -7.88 -7.89
N GLU A 234 27.16 -7.47 -6.65
CA GLU A 234 28.00 -8.25 -5.71
C GLU A 234 27.23 -9.38 -4.99
N TYR A 235 26.04 -9.08 -4.48
CA TYR A 235 25.30 -9.99 -3.59
C TYR A 235 24.07 -10.63 -4.28
N GLY A 236 23.72 -10.17 -5.47
CA GLY A 236 22.61 -10.65 -6.28
C GLY A 236 21.23 -10.16 -5.83
N PRO A 237 20.16 -10.75 -6.41
CA PRO A 237 18.78 -10.30 -6.22
C PRO A 237 18.24 -10.46 -4.79
N SER A 238 18.87 -11.27 -3.95
CA SER A 238 18.46 -11.50 -2.57
C SER A 238 18.66 -10.26 -1.66
N THR A 239 19.45 -9.29 -2.11
CA THR A 239 19.66 -7.99 -1.44
C THR A 239 18.36 -7.24 -1.16
N VAL A 240 17.34 -7.44 -2.00
CA VAL A 240 16.00 -6.83 -1.88
C VAL A 240 15.26 -7.18 -0.57
N VAL A 241 15.69 -8.22 0.13
CA VAL A 241 15.16 -8.57 1.46
C VAL A 241 15.39 -7.43 2.46
N ARG A 242 16.49 -6.68 2.33
CA ARG A 242 16.89 -5.61 3.27
C ARG A 242 15.94 -4.40 3.24
N THR A 243 15.32 -4.12 2.09
CA THR A 243 14.50 -2.92 1.90
C THR A 243 13.05 -3.10 2.32
N ALA A 244 12.66 -4.26 2.84
CA ALA A 244 11.30 -4.45 3.29
C ALA A 244 11.11 -3.87 4.71
N ASP A 245 10.29 -2.83 4.82
CA ASP A 245 9.78 -2.30 6.11
C ASP A 245 9.15 -3.38 7.02
N CYS A 246 8.86 -4.55 6.48
CA CYS A 246 8.44 -5.75 7.21
C CYS A 246 9.64 -6.70 7.35
N HIS A 247 10.57 -6.38 8.24
CA HIS A 247 11.50 -7.37 8.78
C HIS A 247 10.65 -8.37 9.59
N SER A 248 10.52 -9.62 9.14
CA SER A 248 9.75 -10.73 9.77
C SER A 248 8.31 -10.96 9.28
N ILE A 249 8.14 -11.36 8.01
CA ILE A 249 6.98 -12.17 7.58
C ILE A 249 7.51 -13.39 6.81
#